data_AF-A0A6N8JIZ3-F1
#
_entry.id   AF-A0A6N8JIZ3-F1
#
_cell.length_a   1.000
_cell.length_b   1.000
_cell.length_c   1.000
_cell.angle_alpha   90.00
_cell.angle_beta   90.00
_cell.angle_gamma   90.00
#
_symmetry.space_group_name_H-M   'P 1'
#
loop_
_entity.id
_entity.type
_entity.pdbx_description
1 polymer ?
#
loop_
_entity_poly.entity_id
_entity_poly.type
_entity_poly.pdbx_seq_one_letter_code
_entity_poly.pdbx_strand_id
1 'polypeptide(L)'
;MKIATFSAAMLFCLHVCAQRPQPIQEERSSELLYRNVKKPTIDIPKGPDGDAATSKPVLSSLKVLSARPAIRTMPRQQLIFTEADAPGVLALAKVYSANVCAAPVVEDALEPVYSSVKAHMPLYLPYRNSVVGIWQGFYYSWDNDNDGKNDAHRAIDYGKGSIAANEDPSFGVYAIAPGKVISVQWSDGGGNNVTIEHTAPDGYKYRSTYLHLRNGYDHDRALARKSPSAKYMKFANNGTTSNLCWGTNSQVIAVKVGDIVKEGDFIANSGNTGSGGIGVILNDDGTMKNPDTRSFNVHLHYETRVLDTRSGHSGEWVLVDPYGTYNSSSVDCYDLESNTPYARLFAPFYPSFHNVPLDIVNKFWSYYTGMGMALQTISVDRKGSDLYAAGSFQWGLPGAWYAHFYMTGDTYQTKFNTYNGQGFRPRQLSVTKDGNGNPRFSVIWEKNPAGESAHSVHNADDAAFDAVWKDYVVAKKWHVQEHVDYTVNGKRYHAAVFVNKPADNGFYLFYGMNAADFNNKFKELYGKWELKSICVNDGKVGGVWRPKQNNYAAYFGMTSTDYQAKFTQFSGQGLRLLKVQNYDDNQHFSAVWGK
;
A
#
# COMPACT_ATOMS: atom_id res chain seq x y z
N MET A 1 4.89 26.04 69.28
CA MET A 1 5.28 27.44 68.98
C MET A 1 5.11 27.68 67.48
N LYS A 2 4.03 28.38 67.12
CA LYS A 2 3.88 29.40 66.05
C LYS A 2 4.64 29.19 64.72
N ILE A 3 3.94 28.88 63.60
CA ILE A 3 3.39 29.81 62.55
C ILE A 3 4.54 30.39 61.69
N ALA A 4 4.61 30.38 60.35
CA ALA A 4 3.65 30.47 59.24
C ALA A 4 4.35 30.03 57.92
N THR A 5 3.72 29.21 57.08
CA THR A 5 3.10 29.54 55.75
C THR A 5 3.97 30.23 54.69
N PHE A 6 4.12 29.59 53.52
CA PHE A 6 3.64 30.15 52.26
C PHE A 6 3.25 29.03 51.27
N SER A 7 2.05 29.17 50.71
CA SER A 7 1.37 28.28 49.78
C SER A 7 1.83 28.45 48.35
N ALA A 8 1.82 27.39 47.55
CA ALA A 8 1.54 27.48 46.12
C ALA A 8 0.80 26.22 45.67
N ALA A 9 -0.46 26.41 45.29
CA ALA A 9 -1.36 25.40 44.78
C ALA A 9 -0.78 24.79 43.49
N MET A 10 -0.54 23.48 43.50
CA MET A 10 -0.32 22.75 42.25
C MET A 10 -1.69 22.36 41.70
N LEU A 11 -2.13 23.16 40.74
CA LEU A 11 -3.30 22.94 39.91
C LEU A 11 -3.20 21.53 39.31
N PHE A 12 -4.13 20.65 39.67
CA PHE A 12 -4.35 19.39 38.95
C PHE A 12 -4.90 19.76 37.56
N CYS A 13 -4.02 19.97 36.59
CA CYS A 13 -4.40 19.91 35.17
C CYS A 13 -4.62 18.45 34.83
N LEU A 14 -5.83 17.96 35.11
CA LEU A 14 -6.43 16.85 34.38
C LEU A 14 -6.46 17.27 32.90
N HIS A 15 -5.41 16.93 32.15
CA HIS A 15 -5.53 16.78 30.71
C HIS A 15 -6.44 15.58 30.49
N VAL A 16 -7.75 15.85 30.51
CA VAL A 16 -8.72 15.05 29.78
C VAL A 16 -8.32 15.24 28.31
N CYS A 17 -7.41 14.38 27.83
CA CYS A 17 -7.39 14.08 26.42
C CYS A 17 -8.79 13.56 26.12
N ALA A 18 -9.61 14.41 25.49
CA ALA A 18 -10.85 14.00 24.87
C ALA A 18 -10.49 12.83 23.95
N GLN A 19 -10.75 11.61 24.43
CA GLN A 19 -10.74 10.44 23.59
C GLN A 19 -11.75 10.73 22.49
N ARG A 20 -11.25 10.91 21.26
CA ARG A 20 -12.08 10.96 20.06
C ARG A 20 -13.06 9.79 20.15
N PRO A 21 -14.35 9.96 19.84
CA PRO A 21 -15.27 8.82 19.75
C PRO A 21 -14.63 7.81 18.78
N GLN A 22 -14.21 6.66 19.31
CA GLN A 22 -13.81 5.54 18.47
C GLN A 22 -15.08 5.15 17.70
N PRO A 23 -15.09 5.22 16.35
CA PRO A 23 -16.23 4.71 15.60
C PRO A 23 -16.40 3.22 15.94
N ILE A 24 -17.66 2.78 15.92
CA ILE A 24 -18.07 1.38 16.09
C ILE A 24 -17.06 0.50 15.37
N GLN A 25 -16.47 -0.40 16.13
CA GLN A 25 -15.40 -1.32 15.76
C GLN A 25 -15.82 -2.08 14.50
N GLU A 26 -15.50 -1.56 13.31
CA GLU A 26 -15.22 -2.41 12.17
C GLU A 26 -14.16 -3.38 12.72
N GLU A 27 -14.48 -4.68 12.76
CA GLU A 27 -13.45 -5.71 12.90
C GLU A 27 -12.29 -5.22 12.03
N ARG A 28 -11.08 -5.08 12.61
CA ARG A 28 -9.90 -4.70 11.85
C ARG A 28 -9.72 -5.76 10.78
N SER A 29 -10.38 -5.57 9.65
CA SER A 29 -10.32 -6.41 8.49
C SER A 29 -8.86 -6.43 8.11
N SER A 30 -8.34 -7.63 7.88
CA SER A 30 -7.03 -7.83 7.26
C SER A 30 -6.90 -6.79 6.13
N GLU A 31 -5.85 -5.97 6.17
CA GLU A 31 -5.70 -4.85 5.26
C GLU A 31 -5.99 -5.29 3.82
N LEU A 32 -6.96 -4.60 3.22
CA LEU A 32 -7.74 -4.99 2.05
C LEU A 32 -6.96 -5.13 0.73
N LEU A 33 -5.65 -4.90 0.74
CA LEU A 33 -4.85 -4.74 -0.47
C LEU A 33 -4.79 -6.01 -1.35
N TYR A 34 -5.26 -7.16 -0.85
CA TYR A 34 -5.14 -8.46 -1.51
C TYR A 34 -6.44 -9.21 -1.78
N ARG A 35 -7.59 -8.52 -1.93
CA ARG A 35 -8.79 -9.17 -2.45
C ARG A 35 -9.13 -8.64 -3.83
N ASN A 36 -9.32 -9.55 -4.78
CA ASN A 36 -9.99 -9.27 -6.06
C ASN A 36 -11.17 -8.35 -5.77
N VAL A 37 -11.26 -7.24 -6.49
CA VAL A 37 -12.43 -6.37 -6.41
C VAL A 37 -13.50 -7.15 -7.16
N LYS A 38 -14.17 -8.07 -6.46
CA LYS A 38 -15.22 -8.88 -7.07
C LYS A 38 -16.25 -7.91 -7.63
N LYS A 39 -16.38 -7.89 -8.95
CA LYS A 39 -17.44 -7.21 -9.68
C LYS A 39 -18.79 -7.62 -9.08
N PRO A 40 -19.53 -6.71 -8.43
CA PRO A 40 -20.88 -7.01 -8.01
C PRO A 40 -21.80 -6.99 -9.25
N THR A 41 -22.69 -7.96 -9.34
CA THR A 41 -23.80 -7.94 -10.30
C THR A 41 -24.88 -7.02 -9.73
N ILE A 42 -24.96 -5.79 -10.22
CA ILE A 42 -25.94 -4.80 -9.79
C ILE A 42 -26.75 -4.35 -11.01
N ASP A 43 -28.07 -4.29 -10.86
CA ASP A 43 -28.94 -3.66 -11.85
C ASP A 43 -28.70 -2.15 -11.86
N ILE A 44 -28.26 -1.65 -13.02
CA ILE A 44 -27.88 -0.27 -13.35
C ILE A 44 -29.10 0.67 -13.19
N PRO A 45 -29.13 1.58 -12.19
CA PRO A 45 -30.20 2.58 -12.08
C PRO A 45 -30.07 3.64 -13.18
N LYS A 46 -31.12 3.81 -13.98
CA LYS A 46 -31.18 4.84 -15.04
C LYS A 46 -31.55 6.21 -14.46
N GLY A 47 -30.67 7.20 -14.61
CA GLY A 47 -30.96 8.60 -14.28
C GLY A 47 -29.79 9.54 -14.61
N PRO A 48 -30.04 10.81 -14.97
CA PRO A 48 -28.99 11.78 -15.26
C PRO A 48 -28.38 12.37 -13.97
N ASP A 49 -27.04 12.37 -13.91
CA ASP A 49 -26.27 12.95 -12.81
C ASP A 49 -26.17 14.47 -12.95
N GLY A 50 -26.59 15.17 -11.90
CA GLY A 50 -26.63 16.62 -11.84
C GLY A 50 -25.59 17.18 -10.88
N ASP A 51 -24.39 17.49 -11.36
CA ASP A 51 -23.37 18.20 -10.59
C ASP A 51 -23.09 19.59 -11.17
N ALA A 52 -23.68 20.61 -10.53
CA ALA A 52 -23.34 22.00 -10.75
C ALA A 52 -22.99 22.70 -9.42
N ALA A 53 -21.70 22.78 -9.08
CA ALA A 53 -21.14 23.87 -8.28
C ALA A 53 -19.60 24.04 -8.42
N THR A 54 -19.23 25.22 -8.94
CA THR A 54 -18.10 26.14 -8.65
C THR A 54 -16.73 25.65 -8.14
N SER A 55 -16.03 24.83 -8.94
CA SER A 55 -14.59 24.93 -9.25
C SER A 55 -14.29 23.80 -10.25
N LYS A 56 -14.96 23.86 -11.40
CA LYS A 56 -15.16 22.69 -12.26
C LYS A 56 -13.83 22.20 -12.85
N PRO A 57 -13.54 20.88 -12.80
CA PRO A 57 -12.42 20.31 -13.51
C PRO A 57 -12.59 20.51 -15.02
N VAL A 58 -11.48 20.47 -15.77
CA VAL A 58 -11.54 20.52 -17.23
C VAL A 58 -12.13 19.22 -17.75
N LEU A 59 -13.18 19.33 -18.56
CA LEU A 59 -13.87 18.22 -19.21
C LEU A 59 -13.88 18.47 -20.74
N SER A 60 -13.86 17.41 -21.54
CA SER A 60 -14.08 17.49 -22.99
C SER A 60 -15.05 16.38 -23.47
N SER A 61 -15.32 16.33 -24.77
CA SER A 61 -16.08 15.23 -25.37
C SER A 61 -15.34 13.90 -25.18
N LEU A 62 -16.04 12.87 -24.74
CA LEU A 62 -15.53 11.50 -24.65
C LEU A 62 -15.46 10.86 -26.03
N LYS A 63 -14.47 9.98 -26.24
CA LYS A 63 -14.43 9.01 -27.33
C LYS A 63 -13.83 7.69 -26.86
N VAL A 64 -14.23 6.61 -27.53
CA VAL A 64 -13.58 5.31 -27.40
C VAL A 64 -12.26 5.37 -28.15
N LEU A 65 -11.13 5.24 -27.45
CA LEU A 65 -9.83 5.11 -28.09
C LEU A 65 -9.53 3.64 -28.37
N SER A 66 -8.76 3.35 -29.44
CA SER A 66 -8.29 2.00 -29.68
C SER A 66 -7.49 1.47 -28.48
N ALA A 67 -7.68 0.19 -28.13
CA ALA A 67 -6.99 -0.42 -27.00
C ALA A 67 -5.48 -0.26 -27.19
N ARG A 68 -4.88 0.62 -26.38
CA ARG A 68 -3.43 0.80 -26.40
C ARG A 68 -2.80 -0.42 -25.77
N PRO A 69 -1.73 -0.98 -26.35
CA PRO A 69 -0.90 -1.92 -25.61
C PRO A 69 -0.44 -1.23 -24.32
N ALA A 70 -0.58 -1.91 -23.18
CA ALA A 70 -0.19 -1.37 -21.88
C ALA A 70 1.19 -0.72 -21.98
N ILE A 71 1.31 0.55 -21.56
CA ILE A 71 2.58 1.27 -21.62
C ILE A 71 3.58 0.48 -20.77
N ARG A 72 4.53 -0.20 -21.44
CA ARG A 72 5.70 -0.78 -20.78
C ARG A 72 6.55 0.39 -20.30
N THR A 73 6.29 0.88 -19.09
CA THR A 73 7.21 1.78 -18.41
C THR A 73 8.53 1.02 -18.23
N MET A 74 9.54 1.36 -19.04
CA MET A 74 10.88 0.84 -18.84
C MET A 74 11.45 1.46 -17.56
N PRO A 75 11.80 0.66 -16.54
CA PRO A 75 12.43 1.22 -15.34
C PRO A 75 13.76 1.86 -15.73
N ARG A 76 14.03 3.06 -15.21
CA ARG A 76 15.35 3.69 -15.27
C ARG A 76 16.36 2.73 -14.63
N GLN A 77 17.22 2.10 -15.43
CA GLN A 77 18.42 1.34 -15.05
C GLN A 77 18.34 0.54 -13.73
N GLN A 78 17.20 -0.09 -13.44
CA GLN A 78 16.98 -0.95 -12.27
C GLN A 78 16.33 -2.24 -12.79
N LEU A 79 17.09 -3.35 -12.75
CA LEU A 79 16.82 -4.59 -13.48
C LEU A 79 15.47 -5.25 -13.10
N ILE A 80 14.82 -5.85 -14.10
CA ILE A 80 13.58 -6.63 -14.04
C ILE A 80 13.91 -8.13 -14.04
N PHE A 81 13.12 -8.92 -13.30
CA PHE A 81 13.20 -10.37 -13.19
C PHE A 81 12.64 -11.09 -14.44
N THR A 82 13.31 -12.17 -14.86
CA THR A 82 12.85 -13.07 -15.91
C THR A 82 12.89 -14.53 -15.42
N GLU A 83 12.33 -15.49 -16.16
CA GLU A 83 12.50 -16.94 -15.87
C GLU A 83 13.94 -17.36 -15.67
N ALA A 84 14.84 -16.74 -16.44
CA ALA A 84 16.27 -17.05 -16.35
C ALA A 84 16.83 -16.66 -14.96
N ASP A 85 16.18 -15.70 -14.29
CA ASP A 85 16.54 -15.26 -12.95
C ASP A 85 15.83 -16.07 -11.84
N ALA A 86 14.69 -16.71 -12.13
CA ALA A 86 13.92 -17.55 -11.19
C ALA A 86 13.22 -18.74 -11.88
N PRO A 87 13.91 -19.88 -12.11
CA PRO A 87 13.35 -21.02 -12.84
C PRO A 87 12.14 -21.64 -12.12
N GLY A 88 10.99 -21.71 -12.80
CA GLY A 88 9.73 -22.24 -12.26
C GLY A 88 8.70 -21.16 -11.91
N VAL A 89 9.03 -19.88 -12.11
CA VAL A 89 8.09 -18.76 -11.95
C VAL A 89 7.06 -18.72 -13.09
N LEU A 90 7.36 -19.18 -14.32
CA LEU A 90 6.43 -19.13 -15.47
C LEU A 90 5.35 -20.21 -15.43
N ALA A 91 5.58 -21.29 -14.69
CA ALA A 91 4.55 -22.30 -14.49
C ALA A 91 3.42 -21.79 -13.56
N LEU A 92 3.68 -20.73 -12.78
CA LEU A 92 2.75 -20.10 -11.82
C LEU A 92 2.45 -18.64 -12.12
N ALA A 93 3.28 -17.97 -12.91
CA ALA A 93 2.89 -16.82 -13.68
C ALA A 93 1.88 -17.37 -14.69
N LYS A 94 0.63 -17.53 -14.23
CA LYS A 94 -0.53 -17.34 -15.09
C LYS A 94 -0.13 -16.20 -15.98
N VAL A 95 0.12 -16.56 -17.23
CA VAL A 95 0.56 -15.62 -18.22
C VAL A 95 -0.43 -14.48 -18.09
N TYR A 96 0.03 -13.27 -17.75
CA TYR A 96 -0.83 -12.09 -17.75
C TYR A 96 -1.35 -11.78 -19.19
N SER A 97 -1.19 -12.72 -20.13
CA SER A 97 -2.07 -12.92 -21.29
C SER A 97 -3.38 -13.56 -20.80
N ALA A 98 -4.52 -12.91 -20.92
CA ALA A 98 -5.03 -12.56 -22.22
C ALA A 98 -6.17 -11.55 -22.15
N ASN A 99 -6.36 -10.87 -21.03
CA ASN A 99 -7.38 -9.83 -20.95
C ASN A 99 -6.67 -8.50 -21.21
N VAL A 100 -6.47 -8.23 -22.50
CA VAL A 100 -6.29 -6.85 -22.94
C VAL A 100 -7.55 -6.14 -22.49
N CYS A 101 -7.38 -5.18 -21.59
CA CYS A 101 -8.49 -4.41 -21.09
C CYS A 101 -9.34 -3.85 -22.22
N ALA A 102 -10.65 -3.80 -22.00
CA ALA A 102 -11.55 -3.12 -22.91
C ALA A 102 -11.02 -1.70 -23.19
N ALA A 103 -11.21 -1.26 -24.43
CA ALA A 103 -10.70 0.03 -24.88
C ALA A 103 -11.21 1.15 -23.96
N PRO A 104 -10.33 2.06 -23.50
CA PRO A 104 -10.73 3.10 -22.57
C PRO A 104 -11.67 4.10 -23.24
N VAL A 105 -12.62 4.62 -22.46
CA VAL A 105 -13.49 5.72 -22.86
C VAL A 105 -12.97 6.98 -22.20
N VAL A 106 -12.34 7.85 -22.97
CA VAL A 106 -11.60 9.01 -22.47
C VAL A 106 -11.89 10.25 -23.28
N GLU A 107 -11.70 11.38 -22.64
CA GLU A 107 -11.63 12.69 -23.28
C GLU A 107 -10.40 12.80 -24.19
N ASP A 108 -10.61 12.89 -25.51
CA ASP A 108 -9.53 13.04 -26.50
C ASP A 108 -8.53 14.15 -26.15
N ALA A 109 -9.04 15.30 -25.68
CA ALA A 109 -8.21 16.46 -25.35
C ALA A 109 -7.38 16.26 -24.08
N LEU A 110 -7.74 15.30 -23.22
CA LEU A 110 -7.07 14.98 -21.96
C LEU A 110 -6.23 13.71 -22.05
N GLU A 111 -6.24 13.01 -23.18
CA GLU A 111 -5.40 11.84 -23.41
C GLU A 111 -3.90 12.05 -23.09
N PRO A 112 -3.26 13.20 -23.43
CA PRO A 112 -1.90 13.48 -22.99
C PRO A 112 -1.75 13.61 -21.47
N VAL A 113 -2.79 14.04 -20.75
CA VAL A 113 -2.81 14.05 -19.28
C VAL A 113 -2.87 12.61 -18.79
N TYR A 114 -3.87 11.82 -19.22
CA TYR A 114 -4.09 10.44 -18.78
C TYR A 114 -2.87 9.55 -19.00
N SER A 115 -2.20 9.67 -20.14
CA SER A 115 -0.97 8.92 -20.45
C SER A 115 0.26 9.37 -19.64
N SER A 116 0.25 10.58 -19.09
CA SER A 116 1.33 11.09 -18.24
C SER A 116 1.16 10.76 -16.75
N VAL A 117 -0.06 10.41 -16.34
CA VAL A 117 -0.39 10.10 -14.94
C VAL A 117 0.42 8.90 -14.47
N LYS A 118 1.06 9.08 -13.31
CA LYS A 118 1.69 8.02 -12.52
C LYS A 118 1.64 8.41 -11.05
N ALA A 119 1.89 7.47 -10.17
CA ALA A 119 1.99 7.78 -8.75
C ALA A 119 3.38 8.37 -8.42
N HIS A 120 3.39 9.45 -7.64
CA HIS A 120 4.57 10.19 -7.15
C HIS A 120 4.72 10.07 -5.62
N MET A 121 3.70 9.51 -4.97
CA MET A 121 3.70 9.07 -3.58
C MET A 121 2.78 7.86 -3.45
N PRO A 122 2.92 7.02 -2.42
CA PRO A 122 1.97 5.93 -2.18
C PRO A 122 0.57 6.48 -1.94
N LEU A 123 -0.41 5.98 -2.69
CA LEU A 123 -1.83 6.33 -2.53
C LEU A 123 -2.60 5.03 -2.23
N TYR A 124 -3.46 5.01 -1.22
CA TYR A 124 -4.18 3.81 -0.79
C TYR A 124 -5.67 3.91 -1.08
N LEU A 125 -6.36 2.78 -0.99
CA LEU A 125 -7.82 2.76 -1.12
C LEU A 125 -8.47 3.64 -0.06
N PRO A 126 -9.58 4.34 -0.39
CA PRO A 126 -10.26 5.22 0.54
C PRO A 126 -11.13 4.47 1.57
N TYR A 127 -11.02 3.14 1.67
CA TYR A 127 -11.78 2.28 2.56
C TYR A 127 -10.95 1.07 3.02
N ARG A 128 -11.37 0.42 4.10
CA ARG A 128 -10.71 -0.78 4.69
C ARG A 128 -11.60 -2.01 4.77
N ASN A 129 -12.90 -1.85 4.53
CA ASN A 129 -13.90 -2.87 4.76
C ASN A 129 -13.90 -3.97 3.69
N SER A 130 -13.65 -5.22 4.10
CA SER A 130 -13.38 -6.32 3.16
C SER A 130 -14.51 -6.73 2.20
N VAL A 131 -15.73 -6.24 2.43
CA VAL A 131 -16.91 -6.51 1.56
C VAL A 131 -17.25 -5.33 0.65
N VAL A 132 -16.48 -4.23 0.72
CA VAL A 132 -16.63 -3.08 -0.17
C VAL A 132 -15.87 -3.32 -1.46
N GLY A 133 -16.54 -3.06 -2.58
CA GLY A 133 -15.98 -3.14 -3.92
C GLY A 133 -16.51 -2.01 -4.80
N ILE A 134 -16.10 -2.02 -6.06
CA ILE A 134 -16.52 -1.02 -7.04
C ILE A 134 -17.96 -1.34 -7.49
N TRP A 135 -18.86 -0.37 -7.34
CA TRP A 135 -20.20 -0.39 -7.92
C TRP A 135 -20.21 0.20 -9.32
N GLN A 136 -19.58 1.36 -9.49
CA GLN A 136 -19.49 2.07 -10.77
C GLN A 136 -18.06 2.53 -11.05
N GLY A 137 -17.66 2.44 -12.32
CA GLY A 137 -16.34 2.85 -12.79
C GLY A 137 -16.34 4.29 -13.27
N PHE A 138 -15.19 4.73 -13.79
CA PHE A 138 -14.98 6.08 -14.31
C PHE A 138 -15.94 6.45 -15.47
N TYR A 139 -16.40 5.45 -16.20
CA TYR A 139 -17.41 5.59 -17.25
C TYR A 139 -18.66 4.78 -16.89
N TYR A 140 -19.85 5.32 -17.13
CA TYR A 140 -21.12 4.68 -16.82
C TYR A 140 -22.20 5.07 -17.83
N SER A 141 -22.52 4.17 -18.76
CA SER A 141 -23.60 4.41 -19.71
C SER A 141 -24.96 4.14 -19.09
N TRP A 142 -25.66 5.22 -18.74
CA TRP A 142 -26.97 5.15 -18.07
C TRP A 142 -28.13 5.02 -19.06
N ASP A 143 -27.94 5.47 -20.30
CA ASP A 143 -28.90 5.34 -21.40
C ASP A 143 -28.76 4.02 -22.18
N ASN A 144 -27.71 3.24 -21.89
CA ASN A 144 -27.34 1.98 -22.53
C ASN A 144 -27.10 2.09 -24.05
N ASP A 145 -26.86 3.29 -24.59
CA ASP A 145 -26.60 3.46 -26.02
C ASP A 145 -25.10 3.40 -26.37
N ASN A 146 -24.23 3.46 -25.34
CA ASN A 146 -22.76 3.43 -25.43
C ASN A 146 -22.18 4.50 -26.39
N ASP A 147 -22.88 5.62 -26.59
CA ASP A 147 -22.46 6.67 -27.52
C ASP A 147 -21.45 7.65 -26.89
N GLY A 148 -21.28 7.58 -25.56
CA GLY A 148 -20.33 8.36 -24.79
C GLY A 148 -20.72 9.82 -24.55
N LYS A 149 -21.87 10.29 -25.03
CA LYS A 149 -22.28 11.71 -24.92
C LYS A 149 -22.85 12.06 -23.55
N ASN A 150 -23.53 11.13 -22.87
CA ASN A 150 -24.14 11.37 -21.56
C ASN A 150 -23.60 10.47 -20.43
N ASP A 151 -22.60 9.65 -20.70
CA ASP A 151 -22.24 8.47 -19.89
C ASP A 151 -21.07 8.68 -18.92
N ALA A 152 -20.76 9.94 -18.64
CA ALA A 152 -19.48 10.31 -18.07
C ALA A 152 -19.57 10.50 -16.55
N HIS A 153 -19.38 9.41 -15.81
CA HIS A 153 -19.40 9.38 -14.34
C HIS A 153 -18.21 10.12 -13.70
N ARG A 154 -16.99 9.90 -14.24
CA ARG A 154 -15.72 10.56 -13.84
C ARG A 154 -15.33 10.42 -12.36
N ALA A 155 -15.83 9.37 -11.74
CA ALA A 155 -15.54 8.98 -10.37
C ALA A 155 -15.57 7.46 -10.25
N ILE A 156 -15.21 6.95 -9.08
CA ILE A 156 -15.39 5.54 -8.72
C ILE A 156 -16.37 5.47 -7.56
N ASP A 157 -17.43 4.69 -7.74
CA ASP A 157 -18.36 4.39 -6.65
C ASP A 157 -17.95 3.13 -5.94
N TYR A 158 -17.85 3.23 -4.62
CA TYR A 158 -17.61 2.07 -3.76
C TYR A 158 -18.80 1.81 -2.86
N GLY A 159 -19.19 0.55 -2.73
CA GLY A 159 -20.22 0.14 -1.79
C GLY A 159 -20.09 -1.32 -1.39
N LYS A 160 -20.81 -1.71 -0.34
CA LYS A 160 -20.85 -3.11 0.11
C LYS A 160 -21.55 -3.98 -0.95
N GLY A 161 -20.94 -5.10 -1.34
CA GLY A 161 -21.52 -6.00 -2.35
C GLY A 161 -22.79 -6.72 -1.90
N SER A 162 -22.97 -6.93 -0.61
CA SER A 162 -24.18 -7.48 0.00
C SER A 162 -24.38 -6.90 1.39
N ILE A 163 -25.64 -6.75 1.81
CA ILE A 163 -26.03 -6.15 3.08
C ILE A 163 -27.06 -7.05 3.75
N ALA A 164 -26.75 -7.52 4.96
CA ALA A 164 -27.65 -8.36 5.74
C ALA A 164 -28.86 -7.54 6.24
N ALA A 165 -29.92 -8.24 6.65
CA ALA A 165 -31.05 -7.56 7.28
C ALA A 165 -30.58 -6.85 8.57
N ASN A 166 -30.98 -5.59 8.73
CA ASN A 166 -30.60 -4.71 9.86
C ASN A 166 -29.11 -4.35 9.96
N GLU A 167 -28.30 -4.63 8.92
CA GLU A 167 -26.93 -4.16 8.84
C GLU A 167 -26.88 -2.70 8.36
N ASP A 168 -26.04 -1.87 8.99
CA ASP A 168 -25.76 -0.53 8.47
C ASP A 168 -24.95 -0.66 7.16
N PRO A 169 -25.46 -0.15 6.02
CA PRO A 169 -24.77 -0.27 4.73
C PRO A 169 -23.51 0.61 4.64
N SER A 170 -23.31 1.55 5.58
CA SER A 170 -22.12 2.40 5.59
C SER A 170 -20.83 1.64 5.94
N PHE A 171 -19.71 2.26 5.59
CA PHE A 171 -18.36 1.80 5.89
C PHE A 171 -17.44 3.00 6.13
N GLY A 172 -16.31 2.77 6.79
CA GLY A 172 -15.36 3.84 7.07
C GLY A 172 -14.66 4.35 5.80
N VAL A 173 -14.56 5.68 5.68
CA VAL A 173 -13.83 6.39 4.62
C VAL A 173 -12.56 6.99 5.19
N TYR A 174 -11.44 6.80 4.50
CA TYR A 174 -10.10 7.14 5.00
C TYR A 174 -9.29 7.95 3.99
N ALA A 175 -8.38 8.77 4.50
CA ALA A 175 -7.44 9.53 3.68
C ALA A 175 -6.52 8.58 2.90
N ILE A 176 -6.41 8.79 1.58
CA ILE A 176 -5.61 7.92 0.70
C ILE A 176 -4.10 8.08 0.91
N ALA A 177 -3.67 9.21 1.47
CA ALA A 177 -2.28 9.60 1.63
C ALA A 177 -2.19 10.83 2.56
N PRO A 178 -1.00 11.18 3.07
CA PRO A 178 -0.81 12.44 3.76
C PRO A 178 -1.27 13.63 2.94
N GLY A 179 -1.92 14.60 3.56
CA GLY A 179 -2.47 15.75 2.86
C GLY A 179 -3.07 16.80 3.77
N LYS A 180 -3.51 17.91 3.16
CA LYS A 180 -4.22 18.99 3.83
C LYS A 180 -5.67 19.00 3.37
N VAL A 181 -6.61 19.02 4.31
CA VAL A 181 -8.04 19.18 4.02
C VAL A 181 -8.25 20.60 3.52
N ILE A 182 -8.77 20.75 2.30
CA ILE A 182 -8.99 22.06 1.67
C ILE A 182 -10.47 22.43 1.54
N SER A 183 -11.37 21.45 1.62
CA SER A 183 -12.81 21.69 1.63
C SER A 183 -13.53 20.66 2.50
N VAL A 184 -14.52 21.14 3.24
CA VAL A 184 -15.56 20.36 3.92
C VAL A 184 -16.85 21.13 3.70
N GLN A 185 -17.75 20.61 2.88
CA GLN A 185 -18.91 21.36 2.40
C GLN A 185 -20.12 20.47 2.15
N TRP A 186 -21.24 21.11 1.84
CA TRP A 186 -22.42 20.47 1.27
C TRP A 186 -22.60 20.94 -0.17
N SER A 187 -22.88 20.02 -1.09
CA SER A 187 -23.40 20.32 -2.42
C SER A 187 -24.74 19.61 -2.65
N ASP A 188 -25.62 20.21 -3.47
CA ASP A 188 -26.96 19.66 -3.66
C ASP A 188 -26.95 18.26 -4.29
N GLY A 189 -26.05 18.02 -5.25
CA GLY A 189 -25.83 16.71 -5.86
C GLY A 189 -25.05 15.75 -4.96
N GLY A 190 -23.87 16.20 -4.51
CA GLY A 190 -22.88 15.39 -3.79
C GLY A 190 -23.09 15.23 -2.29
N GLY A 191 -24.07 15.90 -1.69
CA GLY A 191 -24.32 15.85 -0.26
C GLY A 191 -23.15 16.41 0.53
N ASN A 192 -22.76 15.76 1.62
CA ASN A 192 -21.54 16.13 2.35
C ASN A 192 -20.30 15.67 1.58
N ASN A 193 -19.38 16.61 1.35
CA ASN A 193 -18.15 16.37 0.59
C ASN A 193 -16.92 16.84 1.37
N VAL A 194 -15.84 16.08 1.25
CA VAL A 194 -14.51 16.45 1.75
C VAL A 194 -13.51 16.41 0.60
N THR A 195 -12.65 17.41 0.48
CA THR A 195 -11.52 17.41 -0.47
C THR A 195 -10.20 17.54 0.28
N ILE A 196 -9.23 16.70 -0.06
CA ILE A 196 -7.87 16.73 0.50
C ILE A 196 -6.88 16.95 -0.65
N GLU A 197 -5.99 17.93 -0.49
CA GLU A 197 -4.85 18.13 -1.38
C GLU A 197 -3.63 17.39 -0.82
N HIS A 198 -3.04 16.53 -1.65
CA HIS A 198 -1.84 15.76 -1.35
C HIS A 198 -0.69 16.32 -2.16
N THR A 199 0.46 16.55 -1.50
CA THR A 199 1.68 17.01 -2.17
C THR A 199 2.75 15.94 -1.98
N ALA A 200 3.18 15.33 -3.08
CA ALA A 200 4.25 14.35 -3.10
C ALA A 200 5.62 15.01 -2.78
N PRO A 201 6.64 14.24 -2.39
CA PRO A 201 7.97 14.78 -2.07
C PRO A 201 8.63 15.60 -3.19
N ASP A 202 8.28 15.34 -4.45
CA ASP A 202 8.77 16.08 -5.62
C ASP A 202 7.90 17.27 -6.01
N GLY A 203 6.87 17.59 -5.21
CA GLY A 203 5.95 18.69 -5.42
C GLY A 203 4.74 18.35 -6.31
N TYR A 204 4.65 17.13 -6.86
CA TYR A 204 3.47 16.71 -7.63
C TYR A 204 2.23 16.71 -6.73
N LYS A 205 1.11 17.23 -7.25
CA LYS A 205 -0.12 17.39 -6.46
C LYS A 205 -1.25 16.51 -6.95
N TYR A 206 -1.96 15.93 -5.98
CA TYR A 206 -3.21 15.23 -6.17
C TYR A 206 -4.31 15.92 -5.36
N ARG A 207 -5.56 15.78 -5.80
CA ARG A 207 -6.72 16.00 -4.93
C ARG A 207 -7.58 14.75 -4.90
N SER A 208 -7.90 14.29 -3.70
CA SER A 208 -8.95 13.31 -3.46
C SER A 208 -10.21 14.03 -3.04
N THR A 209 -11.38 13.59 -3.51
CA THR A 209 -12.67 14.12 -3.04
C THR A 209 -13.62 12.97 -2.76
N TYR A 210 -14.30 13.09 -1.63
CA TYR A 210 -15.13 12.06 -1.02
C TYR A 210 -16.54 12.63 -0.87
N LEU A 211 -17.51 12.07 -1.57
CA LEU A 211 -18.89 12.58 -1.65
C LEU A 211 -19.87 11.63 -0.95
N HIS A 212 -21.11 12.10 -0.80
CA HIS A 212 -22.25 11.42 -0.19
C HIS A 212 -22.04 11.03 1.27
N LEU A 213 -21.08 11.65 1.96
CA LEU A 213 -20.70 11.28 3.33
C LEU A 213 -21.84 11.53 4.32
N ARG A 214 -21.83 10.80 5.43
CA ARG A 214 -22.70 11.10 6.59
C ARG A 214 -22.07 12.19 7.44
N ASN A 215 -22.88 13.15 7.89
CA ASN A 215 -22.44 14.21 8.80
C ASN A 215 -23.43 14.46 9.95
N GLY A 216 -24.06 13.40 10.41
CA GLY A 216 -25.06 13.39 11.48
C GLY A 216 -26.47 13.40 10.93
N TYR A 217 -27.30 12.50 11.45
CA TYR A 217 -28.70 12.31 11.04
C TYR A 217 -29.50 13.61 10.92
N ASP A 218 -29.49 14.44 11.97
CA ASP A 218 -30.29 15.68 12.00
C ASP A 218 -29.75 16.72 11.02
N HIS A 219 -28.42 16.80 10.90
CA HIS A 219 -27.75 17.71 9.98
C HIS A 219 -28.05 17.35 8.52
N ASP A 220 -27.86 16.09 8.16
CA ASP A 220 -28.05 15.58 6.80
C ASP A 220 -29.51 15.76 6.35
N ARG A 221 -30.47 15.44 7.21
CA ARG A 221 -31.89 15.66 6.90
C ARG A 221 -32.24 17.14 6.82
N ALA A 222 -31.68 17.99 7.67
CA ALA A 222 -31.94 19.43 7.63
C ALA A 222 -31.47 20.08 6.32
N LEU A 223 -30.33 19.64 5.78
CA LEU A 223 -29.83 20.09 4.48
C LEU A 223 -30.63 19.49 3.31
N ALA A 224 -30.98 18.20 3.38
CA ALA A 224 -31.80 17.54 2.37
C ALA A 224 -33.19 18.20 2.19
N ARG A 225 -33.80 18.67 3.29
CA ARG A 225 -35.08 19.44 3.26
C ARG A 225 -34.99 20.77 2.54
N LYS A 226 -33.78 21.28 2.28
CA LYS A 226 -33.52 22.53 1.55
C LYS A 226 -33.04 22.27 0.12
N SER A 227 -32.94 21.00 -0.29
CA SER A 227 -32.44 20.64 -1.62
C SER A 227 -33.35 21.19 -2.72
N PRO A 228 -32.78 21.70 -3.84
CA PRO A 228 -33.56 22.07 -5.02
C PRO A 228 -34.20 20.85 -5.71
N SER A 229 -33.76 19.63 -5.40
CA SER A 229 -34.38 18.41 -5.90
C SER A 229 -35.70 18.13 -5.18
N ALA A 230 -36.82 18.32 -5.89
CA ALA A 230 -38.15 18.14 -5.32
C ALA A 230 -38.37 16.75 -4.70
N LYS A 231 -37.89 15.69 -5.36
CA LYS A 231 -37.99 14.30 -4.84
C LYS A 231 -37.16 14.10 -3.58
N TYR A 232 -35.95 14.64 -3.52
CA TYR A 232 -35.07 14.48 -2.35
C TYR A 232 -35.61 15.27 -1.15
N MET A 233 -36.09 16.49 -1.39
CA MET A 233 -36.77 17.29 -0.37
C MET A 233 -38.01 16.58 0.19
N LYS A 234 -38.87 16.00 -0.68
CA LYS A 234 -40.05 15.22 -0.24
C LYS A 234 -39.64 14.01 0.59
N PHE A 235 -38.61 13.26 0.16
CA PHE A 235 -38.08 12.14 0.92
C PHE A 235 -37.56 12.57 2.30
N ALA A 236 -36.83 13.69 2.37
CA ALA A 236 -36.33 14.21 3.64
C ALA A 236 -37.45 14.63 4.61
N ASN A 237 -38.62 15.05 4.10
CA ASN A 237 -39.78 15.42 4.90
C ASN A 237 -40.65 14.23 5.29
N ASN A 238 -40.97 13.36 4.33
CA ASN A 238 -42.05 12.37 4.44
C ASN A 238 -41.57 10.92 4.28
N GLY A 239 -40.30 10.71 3.89
CA GLY A 239 -39.71 9.39 3.68
C GLY A 239 -39.29 8.70 4.98
N THR A 240 -38.52 7.62 4.84
CA THR A 240 -38.05 6.83 5.99
C THR A 240 -37.19 7.67 6.93
N THR A 241 -37.38 7.43 8.23
CA THR A 241 -36.58 8.02 9.30
C THR A 241 -35.51 7.05 9.83
N SER A 242 -35.35 5.90 9.19
CA SER A 242 -34.44 4.83 9.61
C SER A 242 -32.99 5.29 9.71
N ASN A 243 -32.33 4.90 10.79
CA ASN A 243 -30.89 5.10 11.00
C ASN A 243 -30.04 4.27 10.01
N LEU A 244 -30.59 3.21 9.40
CA LEU A 244 -29.88 2.47 8.35
C LEU A 244 -29.75 3.29 7.06
N CYS A 245 -30.72 4.19 6.82
CA CYS A 245 -30.72 5.06 5.65
C CYS A 245 -29.89 6.33 5.90
N TRP A 246 -30.15 7.03 7.01
CA TRP A 246 -29.58 8.36 7.30
C TRP A 246 -28.36 8.33 8.23
N GLY A 247 -28.07 7.18 8.83
CA GLY A 247 -27.08 7.08 9.89
C GLY A 247 -27.57 7.62 11.23
N THR A 248 -26.61 8.01 12.07
CA THR A 248 -26.85 8.52 13.42
C THR A 248 -26.12 9.85 13.64
N ASN A 249 -26.49 10.61 14.67
CA ASN A 249 -25.81 11.85 15.02
C ASN A 249 -24.36 11.67 15.51
N SER A 250 -23.91 10.44 15.78
CA SER A 250 -22.50 10.16 16.09
C SER A 250 -21.64 9.94 14.84
N GLN A 251 -22.25 9.67 13.69
CA GLN A 251 -21.55 9.51 12.41
C GLN A 251 -21.35 10.88 11.76
N VAL A 252 -20.28 11.56 12.16
CA VAL A 252 -19.94 12.91 11.70
C VAL A 252 -18.65 12.91 10.87
N ILE A 253 -18.46 13.94 10.05
CA ILE A 253 -17.17 14.20 9.42
C ILE A 253 -16.16 14.56 10.51
N ALA A 254 -15.07 13.80 10.58
CA ALA A 254 -14.07 13.88 11.63
C ALA A 254 -12.98 14.93 11.39
N VAL A 255 -12.94 15.50 10.17
CA VAL A 255 -11.90 16.45 9.73
C VAL A 255 -12.48 17.83 9.40
N LYS A 256 -11.63 18.85 9.45
CA LYS A 256 -11.98 20.25 9.16
C LYS A 256 -11.01 20.84 8.14
N VAL A 257 -11.46 21.87 7.43
CA VAL A 257 -10.60 22.64 6.53
C VAL A 257 -9.36 23.13 7.28
N GLY A 258 -8.18 22.86 6.73
CA GLY A 258 -6.89 23.19 7.34
C GLY A 258 -6.22 22.04 8.07
N ASP A 259 -6.94 20.98 8.43
CA ASP A 259 -6.36 19.82 9.10
C ASP A 259 -5.31 19.12 8.21
N ILE A 260 -4.24 18.65 8.85
CA ILE A 260 -3.26 17.77 8.23
C ILE A 260 -3.62 16.33 8.61
N VAL A 261 -3.81 15.50 7.59
CA VAL A 261 -4.11 14.07 7.75
C VAL A 261 -2.92 13.23 7.30
N LYS A 262 -2.83 12.02 7.84
CA LYS A 262 -1.92 10.95 7.39
C LYS A 262 -2.69 9.95 6.54
N GLU A 263 -1.96 9.09 5.84
CA GLU A 263 -2.57 7.92 5.20
C GLU A 263 -3.38 7.10 6.20
N GLY A 264 -4.60 6.72 5.81
CA GLY A 264 -5.44 5.88 6.63
C GLY A 264 -6.08 6.56 7.85
N ASP A 265 -5.95 7.88 7.99
CA ASP A 265 -6.76 8.63 8.96
C ASP A 265 -8.23 8.58 8.56
N PHE A 266 -9.11 8.37 9.53
CA PHE A 266 -10.56 8.34 9.32
C PHE A 266 -11.09 9.74 8.97
N ILE A 267 -11.90 9.82 7.91
CA ILE A 267 -12.53 11.06 7.43
C ILE A 267 -13.99 11.11 7.87
N ALA A 268 -14.78 10.09 7.51
CA ALA A 268 -16.21 10.02 7.75
C ALA A 268 -16.72 8.59 7.50
N ASN A 269 -18.01 8.35 7.73
CA ASN A 269 -18.68 7.17 7.19
C ASN A 269 -19.25 7.49 5.81
N SER A 270 -19.23 6.52 4.91
CA SER A 270 -19.97 6.61 3.64
C SER A 270 -21.47 6.77 3.92
N GLY A 271 -22.17 7.36 2.96
CA GLY A 271 -23.58 7.68 3.10
C GLY A 271 -24.25 7.73 1.74
N ASN A 272 -25.38 8.44 1.70
CA ASN A 272 -26.20 8.61 0.51
C ASN A 272 -26.72 10.06 0.42
N THR A 273 -25.99 11.01 1.02
CA THR A 273 -26.43 12.41 1.09
C THR A 273 -26.36 13.07 -0.28
N GLY A 274 -27.22 14.07 -0.51
CA GLY A 274 -27.33 14.74 -1.81
C GLY A 274 -28.24 14.02 -2.81
N SER A 275 -28.67 14.73 -3.85
CA SER A 275 -29.60 14.20 -4.85
C SER A 275 -28.96 13.20 -5.82
N GLY A 276 -27.63 13.25 -6.01
CA GLY A 276 -26.86 12.21 -6.71
C GLY A 276 -26.65 10.96 -5.84
N GLY A 277 -26.77 11.11 -4.52
CA GLY A 277 -26.80 10.00 -3.57
C GLY A 277 -28.14 9.26 -3.60
N ILE A 278 -28.94 9.37 -2.55
CA ILE A 278 -30.19 8.60 -2.46
C ILE A 278 -31.22 9.00 -3.53
N GLY A 279 -31.14 10.21 -4.08
CA GLY A 279 -32.11 10.72 -5.04
C GLY A 279 -32.29 9.85 -6.28
N VAL A 280 -31.28 9.08 -6.68
CA VAL A 280 -31.34 8.20 -7.87
C VAL A 280 -32.29 7.00 -7.69
N ILE A 281 -32.54 6.60 -6.44
CA ILE A 281 -33.44 5.48 -6.10
C ILE A 281 -34.82 5.93 -5.57
N LEU A 282 -35.15 7.21 -5.74
CA LEU A 282 -36.45 7.78 -5.36
C LEU A 282 -37.39 7.94 -6.56
N ASN A 283 -38.68 7.78 -6.31
CA ASN A 283 -39.78 8.24 -7.15
C ASN A 283 -39.96 9.77 -7.01
N ASP A 284 -40.72 10.41 -7.91
CA ASP A 284 -40.94 11.87 -7.90
C ASP A 284 -41.76 12.37 -6.69
N ASP A 285 -42.48 11.48 -6.02
CA ASP A 285 -43.18 11.75 -4.76
C ASP A 285 -42.26 11.65 -3.53
N GLY A 286 -40.99 11.24 -3.71
CA GLY A 286 -40.02 11.05 -2.65
C GLY A 286 -40.12 9.68 -1.97
N THR A 287 -40.92 8.74 -2.46
CA THR A 287 -40.90 7.34 -1.99
C THR A 287 -39.75 6.56 -2.64
N MET A 288 -39.36 5.44 -2.02
CA MET A 288 -38.32 4.56 -2.58
C MET A 288 -38.87 3.79 -3.79
N LYS A 289 -38.09 3.72 -4.88
CA LYS A 289 -38.43 2.86 -6.05
C LYS A 289 -38.59 1.39 -5.66
N ASN A 290 -37.72 0.91 -4.75
CA ASN A 290 -37.82 -0.39 -4.12
C ASN A 290 -37.85 -0.22 -2.59
N PRO A 291 -38.99 -0.50 -1.93
CA PRO A 291 -39.12 -0.33 -0.48
C PRO A 291 -38.28 -1.33 0.33
N ASP A 292 -37.90 -2.46 -0.27
CA ASP A 292 -37.10 -3.51 0.38
C ASP A 292 -35.59 -3.32 0.21
N THR A 293 -35.17 -2.21 -0.41
CA THR A 293 -33.74 -1.94 -0.59
C THR A 293 -33.03 -1.82 0.75
N ARG A 294 -31.90 -2.52 0.88
CA ARG A 294 -31.09 -2.52 2.10
C ARG A 294 -29.89 -1.59 2.02
N SER A 295 -29.45 -1.28 0.80
CA SER A 295 -28.31 -0.38 0.59
C SER A 295 -28.67 1.07 0.79
N PHE A 296 -29.92 1.46 0.52
CA PHE A 296 -30.33 2.88 0.50
C PHE A 296 -29.43 3.75 -0.39
N ASN A 297 -28.79 3.15 -1.41
CA ASN A 297 -27.72 3.76 -2.19
C ASN A 297 -26.59 4.37 -1.32
N VAL A 298 -26.26 3.74 -0.19
CA VAL A 298 -25.11 4.15 0.63
C VAL A 298 -23.84 3.67 -0.05
N HIS A 299 -23.06 4.64 -0.53
CA HIS A 299 -21.82 4.43 -1.26
C HIS A 299 -20.86 5.60 -1.02
N LEU A 300 -19.62 5.42 -1.46
CA LEU A 300 -18.64 6.50 -1.58
C LEU A 300 -18.46 6.81 -3.06
N HIS A 301 -18.87 7.99 -3.50
CA HIS A 301 -18.48 8.55 -4.79
C HIS A 301 -17.13 9.23 -4.62
N TYR A 302 -16.10 8.67 -5.26
CA TYR A 302 -14.71 9.03 -5.04
C TYR A 302 -14.06 9.56 -6.30
N GLU A 303 -13.45 10.73 -6.18
CA GLU A 303 -12.78 11.41 -7.27
C GLU A 303 -11.28 11.53 -6.99
N THR A 304 -10.47 11.27 -8.01
CA THR A 304 -9.04 11.63 -8.01
C THR A 304 -8.79 12.68 -9.07
N ARG A 305 -8.08 13.75 -8.71
CA ARG A 305 -7.68 14.82 -9.62
C ARG A 305 -6.18 15.00 -9.64
N VAL A 306 -5.64 15.28 -10.81
CA VAL A 306 -4.25 15.71 -11.03
C VAL A 306 -4.23 17.10 -11.63
N LEU A 307 -3.10 17.79 -11.49
CA LEU A 307 -2.90 19.10 -12.10
C LEU A 307 -2.48 18.93 -13.57
N ASP A 308 -3.13 19.64 -14.49
CA ASP A 308 -2.69 19.74 -15.89
C ASP A 308 -1.50 20.70 -15.99
N THR A 309 -0.32 20.13 -16.23
CA THR A 309 0.94 20.87 -16.34
C THR A 309 1.45 20.94 -17.78
N ARG A 310 0.61 20.65 -18.77
CA ARG A 310 1.00 20.75 -20.19
C ARG A 310 1.26 22.21 -20.57
N SER A 311 2.12 22.42 -21.57
CA SER A 311 2.41 23.78 -22.06
C SER A 311 1.13 24.49 -22.51
N GLY A 312 0.90 25.69 -21.99
CA GLY A 312 -0.32 26.47 -22.23
C GLY A 312 -1.45 26.24 -21.22
N HIS A 313 -1.30 25.26 -20.33
CA HIS A 313 -2.17 25.03 -19.16
C HIS A 313 -1.46 25.52 -17.90
N SER A 314 -2.21 26.06 -16.94
CA SER A 314 -1.65 26.80 -15.80
C SER A 314 -2.11 26.31 -14.44
N GLY A 315 -2.70 25.10 -14.38
CA GLY A 315 -3.07 24.46 -13.13
C GLY A 315 -4.53 24.06 -13.03
N GLU A 316 -5.14 23.72 -14.16
CA GLU A 316 -6.46 23.11 -14.17
C GLU A 316 -6.43 21.73 -13.53
N TRP A 317 -7.45 21.40 -12.75
CA TRP A 317 -7.58 20.05 -12.18
C TRP A 317 -8.33 19.15 -13.15
N VAL A 318 -7.76 17.98 -13.42
CA VAL A 318 -8.32 16.97 -14.33
C VAL A 318 -8.68 15.74 -13.52
N LEU A 319 -9.92 15.26 -13.67
CA LEU A 319 -10.37 14.00 -13.08
C LEU A 319 -9.68 12.82 -13.79
N VAL A 320 -9.22 11.85 -13.01
CA VAL A 320 -8.50 10.68 -13.53
C VAL A 320 -9.02 9.42 -12.84
N ASP A 321 -9.03 8.31 -13.57
CA ASP A 321 -9.29 7.00 -12.97
C ASP A 321 -8.05 6.54 -12.18
N PRO A 322 -8.14 6.38 -10.85
CA PRO A 322 -7.01 5.94 -10.03
C PRO A 322 -6.60 4.48 -10.30
N TYR A 323 -7.41 3.70 -11.01
CA TYR A 323 -7.07 2.35 -11.49
C TYR A 323 -6.50 2.35 -12.91
N GLY A 324 -6.43 3.49 -13.60
CA GLY A 324 -5.91 3.58 -14.96
C GLY A 324 -6.74 2.83 -16.00
N THR A 325 -8.02 2.55 -15.72
CA THR A 325 -8.91 1.76 -16.57
C THR A 325 -9.72 2.63 -17.52
N TYR A 326 -10.31 3.72 -17.01
CA TYR A 326 -11.18 4.67 -17.72
C TYR A 326 -12.34 3.96 -18.42
N ASN A 327 -13.04 3.09 -17.69
CA ASN A 327 -14.10 2.23 -18.22
C ASN A 327 -15.21 1.99 -17.19
N SER A 328 -16.26 1.25 -17.56
CA SER A 328 -17.33 0.84 -16.65
C SER A 328 -16.89 -0.23 -15.65
N SER A 329 -17.56 -0.30 -14.50
CA SER A 329 -17.32 -1.35 -13.50
C SER A 329 -17.61 -2.76 -14.03
N SER A 330 -18.25 -2.86 -15.20
CA SER A 330 -18.57 -4.13 -15.82
C SER A 330 -17.38 -4.84 -16.45
N VAL A 331 -16.23 -4.17 -16.61
CA VAL A 331 -15.00 -4.82 -17.10
C VAL A 331 -14.17 -5.37 -15.94
N ASP A 332 -13.40 -6.43 -16.19
CA ASP A 332 -12.45 -7.01 -15.22
C ASP A 332 -11.19 -6.15 -15.03
N CYS A 333 -11.09 -5.02 -15.71
CA CYS A 333 -9.91 -4.14 -15.70
C CYS A 333 -9.57 -3.52 -14.35
N TYR A 334 -10.56 -3.36 -13.48
CA TYR A 334 -10.33 -2.82 -12.15
C TYR A 334 -9.58 -3.80 -11.22
N ASP A 335 -9.62 -5.11 -11.51
CA ASP A 335 -8.88 -6.12 -10.74
C ASP A 335 -7.37 -5.87 -10.79
N LEU A 336 -6.68 -6.09 -9.67
CA LEU A 336 -5.25 -5.80 -9.51
C LEU A 336 -4.38 -6.52 -10.56
N GLU A 337 -4.74 -7.75 -10.90
CA GLU A 337 -4.02 -8.58 -11.87
C GLU A 337 -4.27 -8.17 -13.33
N SER A 338 -5.23 -7.30 -13.60
CA SER A 338 -5.56 -6.87 -14.96
C SER A 338 -4.55 -5.87 -15.53
N ASN A 339 -4.28 -5.95 -16.83
CA ASN A 339 -3.40 -5.01 -17.54
C ASN A 339 -4.20 -3.81 -18.01
N THR A 340 -3.98 -2.66 -17.38
CA THR A 340 -4.73 -1.44 -17.65
C THR A 340 -4.07 -0.60 -18.75
N PRO A 341 -4.85 0.18 -19.52
CA PRO A 341 -4.31 1.05 -20.56
C PRO A 341 -3.42 2.18 -20.01
N TYR A 342 -3.66 2.62 -18.77
CA TYR A 342 -2.89 3.66 -18.09
C TYR A 342 -2.33 3.16 -16.74
N ALA A 343 -1.42 3.94 -16.15
CA ALA A 343 -0.81 3.59 -14.87
C ALA A 343 -1.82 3.67 -13.72
N ARG A 344 -1.69 2.73 -12.77
CA ARG A 344 -2.46 2.73 -11.52
C ARG A 344 -1.87 3.74 -10.55
N LEU A 345 -2.75 4.51 -9.90
CA LEU A 345 -2.38 5.42 -8.83
C LEU A 345 -2.42 4.75 -7.47
N PHE A 346 -3.39 3.86 -7.22
CA PHE A 346 -3.45 3.13 -5.96
C PHE A 346 -2.33 2.10 -5.83
N ALA A 347 -1.80 2.01 -4.62
CA ALA A 347 -0.74 1.12 -4.23
C ALA A 347 -1.24 -0.33 -4.34
N PRO A 348 -0.53 -1.18 -5.09
CA PRO A 348 -0.90 -2.59 -5.27
C PRO A 348 -0.65 -3.44 -4.01
N PHE A 349 0.21 -2.94 -3.14
CA PHE A 349 0.57 -3.49 -1.82
C PHE A 349 1.23 -2.38 -1.01
N TYR A 350 1.35 -2.46 0.31
CA TYR A 350 2.08 -1.45 1.11
C TYR A 350 3.57 -1.44 0.80
N PRO A 351 4.27 -0.30 0.94
CA PRO A 351 5.71 -0.24 0.67
C PRO A 351 6.50 -1.18 1.58
N SER A 352 6.04 -1.41 2.81
CA SER A 352 6.50 -2.53 3.65
C SER A 352 5.43 -3.61 3.67
N PHE A 353 5.80 -4.82 3.27
CA PHE A 353 4.85 -5.87 2.94
C PHE A 353 5.33 -7.25 3.39
N HIS A 354 4.37 -8.15 3.57
CA HIS A 354 4.59 -9.58 3.79
C HIS A 354 3.41 -10.36 3.22
N ASN A 355 3.61 -11.65 2.93
CA ASN A 355 2.60 -12.49 2.26
C ASN A 355 2.12 -11.92 0.91
N VAL A 356 3.00 -11.27 0.15
CA VAL A 356 2.65 -10.77 -1.19
C VAL A 356 3.06 -11.81 -2.22
N PRO A 357 2.18 -12.26 -3.11
CA PRO A 357 2.60 -13.10 -4.23
C PRO A 357 3.77 -12.47 -4.99
N LEU A 358 4.81 -13.24 -5.26
CA LEU A 358 6.04 -12.71 -5.88
C LEU A 358 5.80 -12.10 -7.26
N ASP A 359 4.85 -12.66 -8.01
CA ASP A 359 4.43 -12.16 -9.32
C ASP A 359 3.80 -10.75 -9.24
N ILE A 360 3.04 -10.46 -8.18
CA ILE A 360 2.51 -9.12 -7.91
C ILE A 360 3.64 -8.13 -7.60
N VAL A 361 4.64 -8.53 -6.82
CA VAL A 361 5.83 -7.68 -6.57
C VAL A 361 6.57 -7.38 -7.86
N ASN A 362 6.74 -8.37 -8.73
CA ASN A 362 7.41 -8.22 -10.03
C ASN A 362 6.61 -7.32 -10.98
N LYS A 363 5.29 -7.54 -11.07
CA LYS A 363 4.39 -6.76 -11.94
C LYS A 363 4.42 -5.27 -11.59
N PHE A 364 4.39 -4.96 -10.29
CA PHE A 364 4.30 -3.59 -9.80
C PHE A 364 5.61 -3.03 -9.25
N TRP A 365 6.74 -3.62 -9.63
CA TRP A 365 8.07 -3.17 -9.23
C TRP A 365 8.31 -1.68 -9.51
N SER A 366 7.82 -1.19 -10.65
CA SER A 366 7.96 0.21 -11.07
C SER A 366 7.12 1.19 -10.24
N TYR A 367 6.13 0.73 -9.48
CA TYR A 367 5.27 1.61 -8.70
C TYR A 367 6.08 2.40 -7.67
N TYR A 368 6.82 1.70 -6.80
CA TYR A 368 7.64 2.32 -5.76
C TYR A 368 8.94 2.90 -6.30
N THR A 369 9.61 2.15 -7.18
CA THR A 369 10.90 2.58 -7.73
C THR A 369 10.76 3.80 -8.65
N GLY A 370 9.64 3.93 -9.36
CA GLY A 370 9.31 5.08 -10.19
C GLY A 370 9.10 6.38 -9.42
N MET A 371 8.78 6.30 -8.12
CA MET A 371 8.70 7.45 -7.23
C MET A 371 10.07 7.87 -6.68
N GLY A 372 11.08 6.99 -6.74
CA GLY A 372 12.40 7.21 -6.15
C GLY A 372 12.63 6.44 -4.83
N MET A 373 11.76 5.50 -4.47
CA MET A 373 12.00 4.57 -3.37
C MET A 373 12.95 3.45 -3.83
N ALA A 374 13.75 2.92 -2.92
CA ALA A 374 14.56 1.72 -3.16
C ALA A 374 14.20 0.61 -2.19
N LEU A 375 14.48 -0.65 -2.56
CA LEU A 375 14.16 -1.79 -1.71
C LEU A 375 15.15 -1.90 -0.55
N GLN A 376 14.74 -1.72 0.70
CA GLN A 376 15.56 -1.89 1.89
C GLN A 376 15.89 -3.37 2.16
N THR A 377 14.89 -4.23 2.08
CA THR A 377 14.99 -5.66 2.37
C THR A 377 14.00 -6.45 1.54
N ILE A 378 14.33 -7.70 1.27
CA ILE A 378 13.48 -8.68 0.59
C ILE A 378 13.78 -10.07 1.10
N SER A 379 12.75 -10.88 1.19
CA SER A 379 12.83 -12.32 1.33
C SER A 379 11.72 -12.94 0.52
N VAL A 380 12.01 -14.09 -0.07
CA VAL A 380 11.04 -14.90 -0.80
C VAL A 380 11.06 -16.28 -0.16
N ASP A 381 9.88 -16.80 0.13
CA ASP A 381 9.69 -18.16 0.61
C ASP A 381 8.48 -18.80 -0.06
N ARG A 382 8.44 -20.12 0.00
CA ARG A 382 7.33 -20.89 -0.57
C ARG A 382 6.15 -20.92 0.40
N LYS A 383 4.96 -21.15 -0.14
CA LYS A 383 3.80 -21.69 0.57
C LYS A 383 3.20 -22.79 -0.29
N GLY A 384 3.66 -24.02 -0.11
CA GLY A 384 3.43 -25.11 -1.06
C GLY A 384 4.11 -24.86 -2.41
N SER A 385 3.31 -24.72 -3.48
CA SER A 385 3.81 -24.41 -4.82
C SER A 385 4.09 -22.92 -5.02
N ASP A 386 3.40 -22.06 -4.29
CA ASP A 386 3.35 -20.63 -4.55
C ASP A 386 4.51 -19.90 -3.87
N LEU A 387 4.91 -18.76 -4.44
CA LEU A 387 5.99 -17.92 -3.90
C LEU A 387 5.43 -16.64 -3.30
N TYR A 388 5.81 -16.38 -2.06
CA TYR A 388 5.44 -15.17 -1.33
C TYR A 388 6.67 -14.38 -0.93
N ALA A 389 6.56 -13.07 -1.06
CA ALA A 389 7.58 -12.11 -0.73
C ALA A 389 7.23 -11.32 0.54
N ALA A 390 8.26 -10.99 1.31
CA ALA A 390 8.23 -10.00 2.37
C ALA A 390 9.37 -9.01 2.15
N GLY A 391 9.09 -7.71 2.27
CA GLY A 391 10.07 -6.69 1.95
C GLY A 391 9.67 -5.28 2.38
N SER A 392 10.52 -4.31 2.07
CA SER A 392 10.24 -2.90 2.35
C SER A 392 10.91 -1.98 1.36
N PHE A 393 10.12 -1.22 0.59
CA PHE A 393 10.58 -0.06 -0.18
C PHE A 393 10.66 1.16 0.75
N GLN A 394 11.74 1.93 0.65
CA GLN A 394 11.98 3.10 1.49
C GLN A 394 12.59 4.26 0.72
N TRP A 395 12.29 5.46 1.19
CA TRP A 395 12.92 6.71 0.76
C TRP A 395 14.30 6.89 1.37
N GLY A 396 15.18 7.63 0.68
CA GLY A 396 16.47 8.05 1.22
C GLY A 396 17.58 6.99 1.19
N LEU A 397 17.34 5.85 0.53
CA LEU A 397 18.36 4.84 0.30
C LEU A 397 19.25 5.19 -0.91
N PRO A 398 20.48 4.66 -1.01
CA PRO A 398 21.34 4.87 -2.18
C PRO A 398 20.65 4.47 -3.49
N GLY A 399 20.64 5.40 -4.47
CA GLY A 399 19.86 5.25 -5.70
C GLY A 399 20.40 4.25 -6.73
N ALA A 400 21.68 3.83 -6.61
CA ALA A 400 22.29 2.83 -7.48
C ALA A 400 22.27 1.45 -6.82
N TRP A 401 21.33 0.61 -7.23
CA TRP A 401 21.15 -0.74 -6.69
C TRP A 401 20.57 -1.69 -7.74
N TYR A 402 20.81 -2.99 -7.53
CA TYR A 402 20.19 -4.08 -8.28
C TYR A 402 19.53 -5.04 -7.30
N ALA A 403 18.51 -5.75 -7.74
CA ALA A 403 17.89 -6.80 -6.94
C ALA A 403 17.50 -7.98 -7.82
N HIS A 404 17.71 -9.19 -7.31
CA HIS A 404 17.34 -10.46 -7.96
C HIS A 404 16.80 -11.41 -6.90
N PHE A 405 15.73 -12.12 -7.20
CA PHE A 405 15.00 -12.93 -6.22
C PHE A 405 14.93 -14.37 -6.67
N TYR A 406 14.91 -15.29 -5.70
CA TYR A 406 14.65 -16.71 -5.93
C TYR A 406 15.55 -17.35 -7.02
N MET A 407 16.82 -16.92 -7.10
CA MET A 407 17.79 -17.41 -8.08
C MET A 407 18.37 -18.76 -7.69
N THR A 408 18.78 -19.57 -8.67
CA THR A 408 19.68 -20.71 -8.42
C THR A 408 21.07 -20.24 -7.99
N GLY A 409 21.89 -21.15 -7.44
CA GLY A 409 23.29 -20.85 -7.09
C GLY A 409 24.12 -20.37 -8.29
N ASP A 410 23.94 -20.97 -9.47
CA ASP A 410 24.68 -20.61 -10.69
C ASP A 410 24.29 -19.24 -11.23
N THR A 411 22.99 -18.93 -11.23
CA THR A 411 22.50 -17.60 -11.61
C THR A 411 23.02 -16.54 -10.65
N TYR A 412 22.97 -16.81 -9.35
CA TYR A 412 23.52 -15.90 -8.34
C TYR A 412 25.02 -15.66 -8.55
N GLN A 413 25.83 -16.70 -8.76
CA GLN A 413 27.27 -16.57 -9.02
C GLN A 413 27.56 -15.69 -10.23
N THR A 414 26.77 -15.85 -11.30
CA THR A 414 26.89 -15.05 -12.53
C THR A 414 26.58 -13.57 -12.28
N LYS A 415 25.47 -13.26 -11.61
CA LYS A 415 25.09 -11.88 -11.24
C LYS A 415 26.11 -11.26 -10.29
N PHE A 416 26.59 -12.03 -9.32
CA PHE A 416 27.63 -11.58 -8.38
C PHE A 416 28.89 -11.14 -9.12
N ASN A 417 29.44 -11.99 -10.00
CA ASN A 417 30.64 -11.66 -10.78
C ASN A 417 30.42 -10.41 -11.66
N THR A 418 29.26 -10.34 -12.30
CA THR A 418 28.87 -9.19 -13.15
C THR A 418 28.85 -7.89 -12.35
N TYR A 419 28.15 -7.86 -11.22
CA TYR A 419 27.98 -6.66 -10.40
C TYR A 419 29.25 -6.28 -9.65
N ASN A 420 30.03 -7.26 -9.19
CA ASN A 420 31.35 -7.01 -8.62
C ASN A 420 32.28 -6.32 -9.63
N GLY A 421 32.31 -6.79 -10.89
CA GLY A 421 33.06 -6.15 -11.98
C GLY A 421 32.59 -4.71 -12.29
N GLN A 422 31.35 -4.38 -11.94
CA GLN A 422 30.79 -3.02 -12.05
C GLN A 422 30.97 -2.20 -10.77
N GLY A 423 31.65 -2.71 -9.74
CA GLY A 423 31.86 -2.03 -8.46
C GLY A 423 30.64 -1.98 -7.56
N PHE A 424 29.80 -3.02 -7.60
CA PHE A 424 28.67 -3.24 -6.69
C PHE A 424 28.95 -4.44 -5.78
N ARG A 425 28.28 -4.49 -4.63
CA ARG A 425 28.33 -5.61 -3.68
C ARG A 425 26.94 -5.97 -3.17
N PRO A 426 26.69 -7.22 -2.75
CA PRO A 426 25.49 -7.54 -1.99
C PRO A 426 25.46 -6.75 -0.67
N ARG A 427 24.33 -6.14 -0.34
CA ARG A 427 24.08 -5.52 0.96
C ARG A 427 23.01 -6.22 1.79
N GLN A 428 22.19 -7.05 1.13
CA GLN A 428 21.20 -7.91 1.76
C GLN A 428 21.16 -9.24 1.00
N LEU A 429 21.14 -10.34 1.75
CA LEU A 429 21.00 -11.71 1.24
C LEU A 429 19.94 -12.48 2.03
N SER A 430 19.11 -13.26 1.36
CA SER A 430 18.30 -14.31 1.98
C SER A 430 18.37 -15.58 1.13
N VAL A 431 18.24 -16.73 1.81
CA VAL A 431 18.23 -18.05 1.16
C VAL A 431 17.01 -18.82 1.65
N THR A 432 16.26 -19.38 0.72
CA THR A 432 15.22 -20.40 0.98
C THR A 432 15.56 -21.68 0.22
N LYS A 433 14.75 -22.73 0.38
CA LYS A 433 14.85 -23.99 -0.34
C LYS A 433 13.70 -24.10 -1.35
N ASP A 434 13.98 -24.62 -2.54
CA ASP A 434 12.93 -25.05 -3.46
C ASP A 434 12.24 -26.34 -2.96
N GLY A 435 11.20 -26.80 -3.65
CA GLY A 435 10.48 -28.03 -3.29
C GLY A 435 11.33 -29.31 -3.35
N ASN A 436 12.53 -29.25 -3.94
CA ASN A 436 13.50 -30.35 -3.99
C ASN A 436 14.63 -30.17 -2.95
N GLY A 437 14.56 -29.15 -2.09
CA GLY A 437 15.58 -28.86 -1.08
C GLY A 437 16.79 -28.09 -1.60
N ASN A 438 16.81 -27.64 -2.86
CA ASN A 438 17.94 -26.87 -3.40
C ASN A 438 17.86 -25.40 -2.98
N PRO A 439 18.99 -24.72 -2.72
CA PRO A 439 18.98 -23.33 -2.28
C PRO A 439 18.48 -22.39 -3.37
N ARG A 440 17.79 -21.32 -2.94
CA ARG A 440 17.34 -20.19 -3.76
C ARG A 440 17.69 -18.88 -3.10
N PHE A 441 18.39 -18.01 -3.84
CA PHE A 441 18.97 -16.77 -3.33
C PHE A 441 18.13 -15.56 -3.73
N SER A 442 17.83 -14.70 -2.76
CA SER A 442 17.28 -13.36 -3.00
C SER A 442 18.23 -12.32 -2.45
N VAL A 443 18.63 -11.37 -3.29
CA VAL A 443 19.78 -10.51 -3.02
C VAL A 443 19.52 -9.09 -3.51
N ILE A 444 19.96 -8.12 -2.71
CA ILE A 444 19.99 -6.71 -3.07
C ILE A 444 21.46 -6.28 -3.11
N TRP A 445 21.89 -5.71 -4.24
CA TRP A 445 23.21 -5.13 -4.43
C TRP A 445 23.16 -3.62 -4.31
N GLU A 446 24.20 -3.03 -3.76
CA GLU A 446 24.45 -1.58 -3.75
C GLU A 446 25.76 -1.27 -4.45
N LYS A 447 25.89 -0.04 -4.96
CA LYS A 447 27.19 0.47 -5.39
C LYS A 447 28.13 0.52 -4.17
N ASN A 448 29.38 0.07 -4.35
CA ASN A 448 30.37 0.19 -3.29
C ASN A 448 30.48 1.66 -2.85
N PRO A 449 30.34 1.96 -1.55
CA PRO A 449 30.62 3.28 -1.03
C PRO A 449 32.06 3.70 -1.38
N ALA A 450 32.28 5.00 -1.55
CA ALA A 450 33.61 5.52 -1.88
C ALA A 450 34.65 5.09 -0.82
N GLY A 451 35.77 4.51 -1.26
CA GLY A 451 36.82 3.99 -0.38
C GLY A 451 36.52 2.61 0.22
N GLU A 452 35.33 2.06 0.01
CA GLU A 452 35.00 0.70 0.43
C GLU A 452 35.17 -0.32 -0.71
N SER A 453 35.68 -1.48 -0.34
CA SER A 453 35.86 -2.72 -1.10
C SER A 453 35.09 -3.81 -0.38
N ALA A 454 34.65 -4.81 -1.14
CA ALA A 454 33.94 -5.95 -0.60
C ALA A 454 34.47 -7.26 -1.18
N HIS A 455 34.30 -8.31 -0.40
CA HIS A 455 34.47 -9.69 -0.81
C HIS A 455 33.21 -10.44 -0.42
N SER A 456 32.77 -11.40 -1.22
CA SER A 456 31.63 -12.22 -0.85
C SER A 456 31.85 -13.66 -1.26
N VAL A 457 31.22 -14.55 -0.50
CA VAL A 457 31.29 -15.99 -0.71
C VAL A 457 29.88 -16.57 -0.67
N HIS A 458 29.69 -17.69 -1.33
CA HIS A 458 28.48 -18.51 -1.23
C HIS A 458 28.79 -19.96 -1.58
N ASN A 459 27.88 -20.87 -1.23
CA ASN A 459 28.14 -22.31 -1.29
C ASN A 459 29.45 -22.71 -0.60
N ALA A 460 29.90 -21.90 0.38
CA ALA A 460 31.07 -22.20 1.18
C ALA A 460 30.63 -23.12 2.31
N ASP A 461 31.15 -24.33 2.36
CA ASP A 461 30.97 -25.16 3.56
C ASP A 461 31.79 -24.59 4.73
N ASP A 462 31.65 -25.20 5.91
CA ASP A 462 32.33 -24.72 7.13
C ASP A 462 33.85 -24.55 6.93
N ALA A 463 34.52 -25.49 6.26
CA ALA A 463 35.96 -25.42 6.03
C ALA A 463 36.35 -24.30 5.07
N ALA A 464 35.59 -24.11 3.99
CA ALA A 464 35.79 -23.00 3.06
C ALA A 464 35.51 -21.65 3.74
N PHE A 465 34.45 -21.56 4.56
CA PHE A 465 34.11 -20.35 5.29
C PHE A 465 35.19 -19.98 6.32
N ASP A 466 35.75 -20.97 7.03
CA ASP A 466 36.86 -20.78 7.96
C ASP A 466 38.12 -20.23 7.27
N ALA A 467 38.41 -20.69 6.04
CA ALA A 467 39.52 -20.17 5.25
C ALA A 467 39.31 -18.69 4.89
N VAL A 468 38.09 -18.34 4.46
CA VAL A 468 37.70 -16.95 4.14
C VAL A 468 37.75 -16.06 5.37
N TRP A 469 37.31 -16.57 6.53
CA TRP A 469 37.40 -15.87 7.81
C TRP A 469 38.85 -15.54 8.18
N LYS A 470 39.77 -16.50 8.04
CA LYS A 470 41.20 -16.29 8.31
C LYS A 470 41.80 -15.20 7.42
N ASP A 471 41.48 -15.18 6.13
CA ASP A 471 41.98 -14.16 5.22
C ASP A 471 41.36 -12.77 5.48
N TYR A 472 40.03 -12.68 5.44
CA TYR A 472 39.37 -11.38 5.48
C TYR A 472 39.24 -10.81 6.88
N VAL A 473 38.83 -11.60 7.87
CA VAL A 473 38.60 -11.10 9.22
C VAL A 473 39.90 -11.07 10.02
N VAL A 474 40.64 -12.17 10.05
CA VAL A 474 41.83 -12.26 10.91
C VAL A 474 43.02 -11.51 10.31
N ALA A 475 43.37 -11.76 9.05
CA ALA A 475 44.54 -11.14 8.41
C ALA A 475 44.26 -9.70 7.96
N LYS A 476 43.17 -9.48 7.20
CA LYS A 476 42.84 -8.16 6.63
C LYS A 476 42.06 -7.23 7.56
N LYS A 477 41.55 -7.73 8.69
CA LYS A 477 40.72 -6.96 9.66
C LYS A 477 39.44 -6.38 9.04
N TRP A 478 38.86 -7.09 8.08
CA TRP A 478 37.57 -6.73 7.49
C TRP A 478 36.43 -7.23 8.37
N HIS A 479 35.25 -6.66 8.15
CA HIS A 479 34.05 -6.97 8.91
C HIS A 479 33.03 -7.70 8.07
N VAL A 480 32.28 -8.61 8.70
CA VAL A 480 31.11 -9.21 8.07
C VAL A 480 29.97 -8.20 8.08
N GLN A 481 29.43 -7.90 6.91
CA GLN A 481 28.31 -6.99 6.70
C GLN A 481 26.98 -7.76 6.65
N GLU A 482 26.97 -8.91 6.01
CA GLU A 482 25.80 -9.75 5.77
C GLU A 482 26.24 -11.21 5.81
N HIS A 483 25.39 -12.07 6.39
CA HIS A 483 25.64 -13.51 6.51
C HIS A 483 24.31 -14.25 6.57
N VAL A 484 24.26 -15.35 5.83
CA VAL A 484 23.20 -16.35 5.88
C VAL A 484 23.82 -17.74 5.84
N ASP A 485 23.22 -18.67 6.56
CA ASP A 485 23.53 -20.09 6.46
C ASP A 485 22.31 -20.89 5.99
N TYR A 486 22.57 -21.96 5.25
CA TYR A 486 21.54 -22.84 4.70
C TYR A 486 22.05 -24.27 4.63
N THR A 487 21.13 -25.23 4.71
CA THR A 487 21.46 -26.66 4.67
C THR A 487 21.10 -27.26 3.32
N VAL A 488 22.03 -27.98 2.70
CA VAL A 488 21.77 -28.80 1.50
C VAL A 488 22.17 -30.23 1.82
N ASN A 489 21.25 -31.19 1.71
CA ASN A 489 21.48 -32.60 2.01
C ASN A 489 22.16 -32.85 3.37
N GLY A 490 21.71 -32.13 4.41
CA GLY A 490 22.25 -32.23 5.77
C GLY A 490 23.60 -31.53 6.01
N LYS A 491 24.23 -30.97 4.97
CA LYS A 491 25.47 -30.20 5.08
C LYS A 491 25.18 -28.70 5.09
N ARG A 492 25.80 -27.96 6.03
CA ARG A 492 25.69 -26.50 6.12
C ARG A 492 26.59 -25.81 5.10
N TYR A 493 26.05 -24.77 4.51
CA TYR A 493 26.72 -23.84 3.63
C TYR A 493 26.48 -22.40 4.08
N HIS A 494 27.41 -21.52 3.72
CA HIS A 494 27.40 -20.11 4.07
C HIS A 494 27.38 -19.25 2.81
N ALA A 495 26.65 -18.15 2.88
CA ALA A 495 26.86 -16.99 2.03
C ALA A 495 27.09 -15.76 2.90
N ALA A 496 28.12 -14.98 2.59
CA ALA A 496 28.51 -13.84 3.41
C ALA A 496 29.16 -12.74 2.59
N VAL A 497 29.09 -11.51 3.10
CA VAL A 497 29.73 -10.32 2.55
C VAL A 497 30.67 -9.74 3.59
N PHE A 498 31.92 -9.55 3.20
CA PHE A 498 32.98 -8.93 3.97
C PHE A 498 33.30 -7.57 3.38
N VAL A 499 33.51 -6.56 4.22
CA VAL A 499 33.78 -5.18 3.81
C VAL A 499 34.99 -4.63 4.56
N ASN A 500 35.82 -3.86 3.86
CA ASN A 500 36.94 -3.15 4.47
C ASN A 500 36.44 -1.89 5.21
N LYS A 501 35.75 -2.08 6.34
CA LYS A 501 35.38 -0.96 7.20
C LYS A 501 36.45 -0.79 8.29
N PRO A 502 37.33 0.22 8.21
CA PRO A 502 38.35 0.43 9.23
C PRO A 502 37.86 1.26 10.42
N ALA A 503 36.65 1.83 10.37
CA ALA A 503 36.18 2.88 11.30
C ALA A 503 35.08 2.44 12.28
N ASP A 504 34.63 1.20 12.23
CA ASP A 504 33.65 0.59 13.13
C ASP A 504 34.39 -0.30 14.16
N ASN A 505 33.97 -0.22 15.44
CA ASN A 505 34.63 -0.87 16.58
C ASN A 505 34.39 -2.41 16.64
N GLY A 506 34.51 -3.11 15.52
CA GLY A 506 34.35 -4.56 15.40
C GLY A 506 32.95 -5.03 15.01
N PHE A 507 32.70 -6.33 15.14
CA PHE A 507 31.42 -6.98 14.87
C PHE A 507 31.34 -8.31 15.63
N TYR A 508 30.13 -8.84 15.79
CA TYR A 508 29.92 -10.25 16.12
C TYR A 508 29.18 -10.95 14.99
N LEU A 509 29.60 -12.17 14.68
CA LEU A 509 28.87 -13.10 13.85
C LEU A 509 28.60 -14.36 14.69
N PHE A 510 27.33 -14.74 14.76
CA PHE A 510 26.90 -16.02 15.33
C PHE A 510 25.98 -16.72 14.34
N TYR A 511 26.06 -18.04 14.24
CA TYR A 511 25.23 -18.86 13.35
C TYR A 511 25.04 -20.26 13.93
N GLY A 512 24.02 -20.99 13.44
CA GLY A 512 23.73 -22.34 13.91
C GLY A 512 23.25 -22.43 15.37
N MET A 513 22.87 -21.32 16.01
CA MET A 513 22.41 -21.32 17.40
C MET A 513 20.98 -21.87 17.50
N ASN A 514 20.65 -22.55 18.60
CA ASN A 514 19.24 -22.76 18.94
C ASN A 514 18.62 -21.45 19.45
N ALA A 515 17.28 -21.39 19.50
CA ALA A 515 16.55 -20.19 19.89
C ALA A 515 16.89 -19.68 21.30
N ALA A 516 17.14 -20.58 22.27
CA ALA A 516 17.45 -20.19 23.65
C ALA A 516 18.83 -19.52 23.73
N ASP A 517 19.84 -20.09 23.09
CA ASP A 517 21.20 -19.56 23.04
C ASP A 517 21.24 -18.22 22.30
N PHE A 518 20.53 -18.13 21.16
CA PHE A 518 20.43 -16.88 20.41
C PHE A 518 19.76 -15.78 21.26
N ASN A 519 18.69 -16.10 21.98
CA ASN A 519 18.02 -15.15 22.87
C ASN A 519 18.93 -14.68 24.01
N ASN A 520 19.74 -15.58 24.59
CA ASN A 520 20.72 -15.23 25.61
C ASN A 520 21.79 -14.29 25.05
N LYS A 521 22.33 -14.59 23.86
CA LYS A 521 23.30 -13.75 23.17
C LYS A 521 22.73 -12.40 22.76
N PHE A 522 21.48 -12.37 22.29
CA PHE A 522 20.79 -11.12 21.98
C PHE A 522 20.70 -10.22 23.21
N LYS A 523 20.28 -10.76 24.37
CA LYS A 523 20.21 -10.01 25.64
C LYS A 523 21.56 -9.50 26.09
N GLU A 524 22.60 -10.34 25.99
CA GLU A 524 23.98 -9.96 26.31
C GLU A 524 24.47 -8.77 25.48
N LEU A 525 24.16 -8.77 24.18
CA LEU A 525 24.67 -7.78 23.23
C LEU A 525 23.83 -6.50 23.12
N TYR A 526 22.53 -6.54 23.43
CA TYR A 526 21.55 -5.46 23.16
C TYR A 526 21.96 -4.08 23.68
N GLY A 527 22.71 -4.02 24.78
CA GLY A 527 23.15 -2.77 25.40
C GLY A 527 24.17 -1.98 24.57
N LYS A 528 25.06 -2.66 23.84
CA LYS A 528 26.20 -2.04 23.13
C LYS A 528 26.23 -2.33 21.62
N TRP A 529 25.45 -3.30 21.17
CA TRP A 529 25.46 -3.78 19.81
C TRP A 529 24.05 -3.80 19.23
N GLU A 530 23.94 -3.57 17.93
CA GLU A 530 22.71 -3.67 17.17
C GLU A 530 22.79 -4.84 16.18
N LEU A 531 21.75 -5.68 16.17
CA LEU A 531 21.61 -6.73 15.17
C LEU A 531 21.27 -6.06 13.83
N LYS A 532 22.06 -6.32 12.79
CA LYS A 532 21.85 -5.74 11.44
C LYS A 532 21.37 -6.75 10.42
N SER A 533 21.76 -8.00 10.60
CA SER A 533 21.22 -9.11 9.83
C SER A 533 20.80 -10.23 10.77
N ILE A 534 19.73 -10.92 10.38
CA ILE A 534 19.22 -12.11 11.04
C ILE A 534 18.91 -13.14 9.94
N CYS A 535 19.22 -14.40 10.24
CA CYS A 535 18.92 -15.53 9.40
C CYS A 535 18.35 -16.66 10.27
N VAL A 536 17.27 -17.27 9.83
CA VAL A 536 16.69 -18.48 10.41
C VAL A 536 16.70 -19.58 9.36
N ASN A 537 17.26 -20.73 9.70
CA ASN A 537 17.35 -21.90 8.83
C ASN A 537 17.21 -23.17 9.67
N ASP A 538 16.23 -24.01 9.35
CA ASP A 538 15.97 -25.29 10.03
C ASP A 538 15.92 -25.17 11.57
N GLY A 539 15.22 -24.14 12.08
CA GLY A 539 15.11 -23.85 13.53
C GLY A 539 16.40 -23.35 14.19
N LYS A 540 17.47 -23.12 13.42
CA LYS A 540 18.69 -22.46 13.86
C LYS A 540 18.66 -20.99 13.51
N VAL A 541 19.25 -20.17 14.37
CA VAL A 541 19.27 -18.71 14.23
C VAL A 541 20.72 -18.24 14.14
N GLY A 542 20.96 -17.33 13.20
CA GLY A 542 22.21 -16.61 13.02
C GLY A 542 21.98 -15.11 12.91
N GLY A 543 23.06 -14.35 13.05
CA GLY A 543 23.00 -12.91 12.98
C GLY A 543 24.36 -12.22 12.96
N VAL A 544 24.34 -11.00 12.44
CA VAL A 544 25.50 -10.09 12.41
C VAL A 544 25.17 -8.87 13.26
N TRP A 545 25.99 -8.61 14.28
CA TRP A 545 25.88 -7.43 15.14
C TRP A 545 26.96 -6.42 14.81
N ARG A 546 26.57 -5.14 14.78
CA ARG A 546 27.46 -3.98 14.63
C ARG A 546 27.37 -3.10 15.89
N PRO A 547 28.35 -2.21 16.13
CA PRO A 547 28.28 -1.26 17.24
C PRO A 547 26.96 -0.48 17.17
N LYS A 548 26.24 -0.41 18.29
CA LYS A 548 24.92 0.21 18.35
C LYS A 548 25.01 1.71 18.09
N GLN A 549 24.23 2.20 17.13
CA GLN A 549 24.12 3.63 16.84
C GLN A 549 22.78 4.19 17.30
N ASN A 550 21.72 3.39 17.19
CA ASN A 550 20.36 3.80 17.53
C ASN A 550 19.61 2.70 18.28
N ASN A 551 18.43 3.05 18.80
CA ASN A 551 17.49 2.05 19.30
C ASN A 551 17.01 1.18 18.14
N TYR A 552 16.89 -0.13 18.42
CA TYR A 552 16.45 -1.13 17.45
C TYR A 552 15.62 -2.20 18.16
N ALA A 553 14.83 -2.93 17.37
CA ALA A 553 14.04 -4.07 17.80
C ALA A 553 14.31 -5.23 16.83
N ALA A 554 14.37 -6.46 17.33
CA ALA A 554 14.49 -7.63 16.49
C ALA A 554 13.77 -8.82 17.11
N TYR A 555 13.09 -9.59 16.25
CA TYR A 555 12.29 -10.75 16.64
C TYR A 555 12.38 -11.82 15.55
N PHE A 556 12.19 -13.08 15.94
CA PHE A 556 12.08 -14.23 15.04
C PHE A 556 11.01 -15.18 15.58
N GLY A 557 10.57 -16.12 14.75
CA GLY A 557 9.51 -17.08 15.08
C GLY A 557 8.11 -16.45 15.09
N MET A 558 7.94 -15.28 14.48
CA MET A 558 6.65 -14.59 14.49
C MET A 558 5.72 -15.22 13.47
N THR A 559 4.47 -15.52 13.85
CA THR A 559 3.42 -15.76 12.86
C THR A 559 3.18 -14.50 12.03
N SER A 560 2.46 -14.62 10.91
CA SER A 560 2.01 -13.46 10.12
C SER A 560 1.30 -12.40 10.98
N THR A 561 0.45 -12.82 11.92
CA THR A 561 -0.29 -11.92 12.81
C THR A 561 0.64 -11.23 13.80
N ASP A 562 1.58 -11.97 14.38
CA ASP A 562 2.56 -11.41 15.33
C ASP A 562 3.50 -10.41 14.66
N TYR A 563 3.96 -10.74 13.44
CA TYR A 563 4.78 -9.84 12.63
C TYR A 563 4.04 -8.53 12.36
N GLN A 564 2.78 -8.58 11.91
CA GLN A 564 2.00 -7.38 11.64
C GLN A 564 1.77 -6.52 12.91
N ALA A 565 1.54 -7.17 14.05
CA ALA A 565 1.41 -6.47 15.33
C ALA A 565 2.72 -5.75 15.72
N LYS A 566 3.87 -6.41 15.56
CA LYS A 566 5.19 -5.81 15.80
C LYS A 566 5.54 -4.71 14.81
N PHE A 567 5.25 -4.90 13.53
CA PHE A 567 5.44 -3.88 12.50
C PHE A 567 4.65 -2.62 12.83
N THR A 568 3.37 -2.76 13.19
CA THR A 568 2.50 -1.64 13.61
C THR A 568 3.06 -0.95 14.85
N GLN A 569 3.47 -1.72 15.86
CA GLN A 569 4.06 -1.20 17.09
C GLN A 569 5.31 -0.37 16.81
N PHE A 570 6.28 -0.91 16.07
CA PHE A 570 7.57 -0.27 15.86
C PHE A 570 7.51 0.90 14.86
N SER A 571 6.65 0.81 13.85
CA SER A 571 6.37 1.95 12.95
C SER A 571 5.74 3.12 13.73
N GLY A 572 4.82 2.84 14.66
CA GLY A 572 4.25 3.85 15.56
C GLY A 572 5.27 4.48 16.52
N GLN A 573 6.39 3.81 16.78
CA GLN A 573 7.53 4.32 17.56
C GLN A 573 8.58 5.04 16.68
N GLY A 574 8.33 5.17 15.37
CA GLY A 574 9.24 5.81 14.43
C GLY A 574 10.41 4.95 13.96
N LEU A 575 10.37 3.63 14.20
CA LEU A 575 11.35 2.69 13.64
C LEU A 575 10.90 2.23 12.24
N ARG A 576 11.86 1.87 11.40
CA ARG A 576 11.70 1.36 10.04
C ARG A 576 12.22 -0.05 9.93
N LEU A 577 11.63 -0.85 9.05
CA LEU A 577 12.06 -2.23 8.81
C LEU A 577 13.42 -2.24 8.09
N LEU A 578 14.46 -2.81 8.70
CA LEU A 578 15.80 -2.89 8.12
C LEU A 578 16.06 -4.23 7.43
N LYS A 579 15.55 -5.32 8.00
CA LYS A 579 15.69 -6.69 7.51
C LYS A 579 14.40 -7.45 7.80
N VAL A 580 13.97 -8.29 6.86
CA VAL A 580 12.91 -9.27 7.06
C VAL A 580 13.30 -10.57 6.38
N GLN A 581 12.88 -11.67 6.97
CA GLN A 581 12.92 -13.00 6.38
C GLN A 581 11.59 -13.69 6.65
N ASN A 582 10.95 -14.20 5.60
CA ASN A 582 9.91 -15.23 5.70
C ASN A 582 10.57 -16.61 5.53
N TYR A 583 10.11 -17.59 6.30
CA TYR A 583 10.65 -18.95 6.32
C TYR A 583 9.60 -19.95 6.85
N ASP A 584 9.96 -21.25 6.87
CA ASP A 584 9.11 -22.37 7.25
C ASP A 584 7.82 -22.49 6.40
N ASP A 585 7.96 -22.46 5.07
CA ASP A 585 6.82 -22.46 4.14
C ASP A 585 5.91 -21.23 4.35
N ASN A 586 6.57 -20.08 4.52
CA ASN A 586 5.97 -18.76 4.73
C ASN A 586 5.00 -18.73 5.95
N GLN A 587 5.25 -19.57 6.95
CA GLN A 587 4.49 -19.60 8.20
C GLN A 587 5.09 -18.65 9.26
N HIS A 588 6.40 -18.41 9.20
CA HIS A 588 7.11 -17.62 10.19
C HIS A 588 7.92 -16.47 9.57
N PHE A 589 8.14 -15.45 10.40
CA PHE A 589 8.87 -14.24 10.06
C PHE A 589 9.94 -13.94 11.11
N SER A 590 11.08 -13.44 10.65
CA SER A 590 12.06 -12.74 11.45
C SER A 590 12.27 -11.35 10.89
N ALA A 591 12.56 -10.38 11.76
CA ALA A 591 12.75 -9.01 11.33
C ALA A 591 13.58 -8.20 12.30
N VAL A 592 14.20 -7.16 11.76
CA VAL A 592 14.96 -6.13 12.48
C VAL A 592 14.37 -4.78 12.10
N TRP A 593 14.04 -3.95 13.09
CA TRP A 593 13.63 -2.56 12.94
C TRP A 593 14.63 -1.62 13.61
N GLY A 594 14.90 -0.47 12.99
CA GLY A 594 15.81 0.56 13.52
C GLY A 594 15.44 1.96 13.02
N LYS A 595 16.14 2.99 13.50
CA LYS A 595 15.91 4.39 13.07
C LYS A 595 16.42 4.70 11.68
#